data_AF-A0A7V9GRI0-F1
#
_entry.id   AF-A0A7V9GRI0-F1
#
_cell.length_a   1.000
_cell.length_b   1.000
_cell.length_c   1.000
_cell.angle_alpha   90.00
_cell.angle_beta   90.00
_cell.angle_gamma   90.00
#
_symmetry.space_group_name_H-M   'P 1'
#
loop_
_entity.id
_entity.type
_entity.pdbx_description
1 polymer ?
#
loop_
_entity_poly.entity_id
_entity_poly.type
_entity_poly.pdbx_seq_one_letter_code
_entity_poly.pdbx_strand_id
1 'polypeptide(L)'
;MKVALLCPDLLFGSRVESGLQGAGHEVERVKDAAAAAGSDLLVVDLGEGVPDLPGPPLRTLGFYSHVDVETRRRAEAVGFDMVVPRSRMAREMIPIVERLMATAA
;
A
#
# COMPACT_ATOMS: atom_id res chain seq x y z
N MET A 1 -13.84 0.20 3.92
CA MET A 1 -12.71 -0.24 4.76
C MET A 1 -11.80 0.94 5.00
N LYS A 2 -11.07 0.93 6.11
CA LYS A 2 -10.10 1.95 6.49
C LYS A 2 -8.76 1.64 5.85
N VAL A 3 -8.24 2.60 5.08
CA VAL A 3 -6.99 2.46 4.34
C VAL A 3 -6.02 3.53 4.81
N ALA A 4 -4.90 3.11 5.39
CA ALA A 4 -3.76 3.98 5.64
C ALA A 4 -2.91 4.10 4.38
N LEU A 5 -2.59 5.32 3.97
CA LEU A 5 -1.74 5.62 2.82
C LEU A 5 -0.45 6.29 3.29
N LEU A 6 0.66 5.55 3.22
CA LEU A 6 2.01 6.05 3.42
C LEU A 6 2.66 6.31 2.07
N CYS A 7 2.54 7.54 1.56
CA CYS A 7 3.06 7.92 0.25
C CYS A 7 3.64 9.34 0.28
N PRO A 8 4.97 9.50 0.31
CA PRO A 8 5.63 10.81 0.31
C PRO A 8 5.40 11.60 -0.98
N ASP A 9 5.19 10.92 -2.11
CA ASP A 9 4.86 11.57 -3.39
C ASP A 9 3.44 12.12 -3.36
N LEU A 10 3.30 13.43 -3.17
CA LEU A 10 1.99 14.10 -3.07
C LEU A 10 1.13 13.92 -4.33
N LEU A 11 1.71 13.94 -5.52
CA LEU A 11 0.95 13.86 -6.77
C LEU A 11 0.38 12.45 -6.97
N PHE A 12 1.22 11.43 -6.74
CA PHE A 12 0.78 10.05 -6.84
C PHE A 12 -0.11 9.64 -5.68
N GLY A 13 0.24 10.05 -4.47
CA GLY A 13 -0.57 9.86 -3.28
C GLY A 13 -1.96 10.47 -3.42
N SER A 14 -2.10 11.63 -4.06
CA SER A 14 -3.41 12.24 -4.39
C SER A 14 -4.23 11.37 -5.33
N ARG A 15 -3.61 10.83 -6.38
CA ARG A 15 -4.28 9.93 -7.31
C ARG A 15 -4.74 8.63 -6.65
N VAL A 16 -3.87 8.04 -5.81
CA VAL A 16 -4.16 6.80 -5.08
C VAL A 16 -5.32 7.04 -4.10
N GLU A 17 -5.24 8.09 -3.29
CA GLU A 17 -6.29 8.47 -2.36
C GLU A 17 -7.63 8.70 -3.07
N SER A 18 -7.67 9.55 -4.10
CA SER A 18 -8.92 9.85 -4.81
C SER A 18 -9.53 8.61 -5.47
N GLY A 19 -8.71 7.71 -6.03
CA GLY A 19 -9.21 6.48 -6.63
C GLY A 19 -9.78 5.50 -5.60
N LEU A 20 -9.13 5.36 -4.43
CA LEU A 20 -9.63 4.51 -3.35
C LEU A 20 -10.89 5.10 -2.69
N GLN A 21 -10.94 6.42 -2.48
CA GLN A 21 -12.14 7.12 -2.02
C GLN A 21 -13.29 6.98 -3.03
N GLY A 22 -13.00 7.09 -4.33
CA GLY A 22 -13.98 6.85 -5.39
C GLY A 22 -14.55 5.43 -5.42
N ALA A 23 -13.82 4.45 -4.88
CA ALA A 23 -14.28 3.08 -4.66
C ALA A 23 -15.01 2.87 -3.32
N GLY A 24 -15.23 3.94 -2.54
CA GLY A 24 -15.95 3.90 -1.27
C GLY A 24 -15.09 3.53 -0.05
N HIS A 25 -13.77 3.62 -0.14
CA HIS A 25 -12.87 3.40 1.00
C HIS A 25 -12.66 4.69 1.81
N GLU A 26 -12.49 4.54 3.13
CA GLU A 26 -12.08 5.63 4.02
C GLU A 26 -10.55 5.67 4.02
N VAL A 27 -9.95 6.72 3.44
CA VAL A 27 -8.50 6.81 3.26
C VAL A 27 -7.93 7.86 4.20
N GLU A 28 -6.93 7.48 4.98
CA GLU A 28 -6.14 8.36 5.84
C GLU A 28 -4.68 8.38 5.37
N ARG A 29 -4.12 9.56 5.13
CA ARG A 29 -2.68 9.69 4.90
C ARG A 29 -1.92 9.64 6.23
N VAL A 30 -0.96 8.72 6.30
CA VAL A 30 -0.11 8.53 7.46
C VAL A 30 1.34 8.91 7.14
N LYS A 31 2.10 9.27 8.17
CA LYS A 31 3.52 9.66 8.03
C LYS A 31 4.49 8.48 8.26
N ASP A 32 4.00 7.42 8.90
CA ASP A 32 4.74 6.20 9.16
C ASP A 32 3.78 5.00 9.19
N ALA A 33 4.33 3.80 9.15
CA ALA A 33 3.53 2.57 9.14
C ALA A 33 2.83 2.32 10.49
N ALA A 34 3.38 2.78 11.61
CA ALA A 34 2.80 2.58 12.94
C ALA A 34 1.44 3.28 13.09
N ALA A 35 1.27 4.44 12.45
CA ALA A 35 -0.01 5.14 12.36
C ALA A 35 -1.10 4.39 11.59
N ALA A 36 -0.78 3.28 10.90
CA ALA A 36 -1.80 2.42 10.26
C ALA A 36 -2.54 1.50 11.25
N ALA A 37 -2.20 1.52 12.54
CA ALA A 37 -2.87 0.72 13.56
C ALA A 37 -4.39 0.97 13.56
N GLY A 38 -5.18 -0.09 13.42
CA GLY A 38 -6.64 -0.01 13.34
C GLY A 38 -7.20 0.22 11.93
N SER A 39 -6.35 0.28 10.90
CA SER A 39 -6.76 0.20 9.50
C SER A 39 -6.92 -1.25 9.04
N ASP A 40 -7.69 -1.46 7.98
CA ASP A 40 -7.85 -2.76 7.33
C ASP A 40 -6.71 -3.02 6.32
N LEU A 41 -6.20 -1.96 5.69
CA LEU A 41 -5.13 -2.00 4.68
C LEU A 41 -4.15 -0.84 4.87
N LEU A 42 -2.85 -1.15 4.76
CA LEU A 42 -1.77 -0.18 4.64
C LEU A 42 -1.20 -0.23 3.21
N VAL A 43 -1.29 0.90 2.50
CA VAL A 43 -0.70 1.12 1.18
C VAL A 43 0.57 1.94 1.33
N VAL A 44 1.71 1.43 0.87
CA VAL A 44 3.04 2.04 1.09
C VAL A 44 3.74 2.32 -0.23
N ASP A 45 4.20 3.56 -0.42
CA ASP A 45 5.26 3.88 -1.38
C ASP A 45 6.61 3.49 -0.80
N LEU A 46 7.24 2.48 -1.38
CA LEU A 46 8.53 1.93 -0.96
C LEU A 46 9.72 2.74 -1.50
N GLY A 47 9.48 3.87 -2.17
CA GLY A 47 10.52 4.70 -2.80
C GLY A 47 11.58 5.23 -1.83
N GLU A 48 11.25 5.39 -0.56
CA GLU A 48 12.19 5.84 0.49
C GLU A 48 12.71 4.70 1.38
N GLY A 49 12.20 3.47 1.20
CA GLY A 49 12.59 2.30 1.99
C GLY A 49 11.42 1.38 2.33
N VAL A 50 11.76 0.22 2.91
CA VAL A 50 10.78 -0.75 3.42
C VAL A 50 10.60 -0.51 4.92
N PRO A 51 9.42 -0.07 5.39
CA PRO A 51 9.18 0.17 6.81
C PRO A 51 8.91 -1.12 7.58
N ASP A 52 9.04 -1.07 8.90
CA ASP A 52 8.54 -2.11 9.78
C ASP A 52 7.01 -2.15 9.75
N LEU A 53 6.44 -3.36 9.68
CA LEU A 53 5.00 -3.56 9.56
C LEU A 53 4.33 -3.65 10.95
N PRO A 54 3.13 -3.06 11.15
CA PRO A 54 2.38 -3.14 12.42
C PRO A 54 1.95 -4.55 12.84
N GLY A 55 2.05 -5.53 11.95
CA GLY A 55 1.60 -6.91 12.17
C GLY A 55 0.10 -7.11 11.89
N PRO A 56 -0.38 -8.37 11.94
CA PRO A 56 -1.77 -8.72 11.66
C PRO A 56 -2.75 -8.12 12.68
N PRO A 57 -4.03 -7.87 12.30
CA PRO A 57 -4.70 -8.30 11.08
C PRO A 57 -4.55 -7.36 9.86
N LEU A 58 -3.70 -6.33 9.96
CA LEU A 58 -3.51 -5.32 8.91
C LEU A 58 -2.94 -5.94 7.62
N ARG A 59 -3.63 -5.75 6.49
CA ARG A 59 -3.09 -6.11 5.17
C ARG A 59 -2.13 -5.05 4.67
N THR A 60 -1.17 -5.45 3.86
CA THR A 60 -0.07 -4.58 3.41
C THR A 60 0.15 -4.67 1.90
N LEU A 61 0.07 -3.52 1.24
CA LEU A 61 0.32 -3.36 -0.19
C LEU A 61 1.46 -2.37 -0.41
N GLY A 62 2.61 -2.88 -0.83
CA GLY A 62 3.75 -2.05 -1.21
C GLY A 62 3.74 -1.73 -2.71
N PHE A 63 4.12 -0.52 -3.09
CA PHE A 63 4.47 -0.23 -4.47
C PHE A 63 5.81 0.49 -4.59
N TYR A 64 6.52 0.27 -5.69
CA TYR A 64 7.89 0.77 -5.88
C TYR A 64 8.12 1.27 -7.31
N SER A 65 9.11 2.16 -7.49
CA SER A 65 9.51 2.62 -8.83
C SER A 65 10.11 1.46 -9.64
N HIS A 66 9.88 1.41 -10.97
CA HIS A 66 10.16 0.21 -11.79
C HIS A 66 11.63 -0.26 -11.75
N VAL A 67 12.54 0.62 -11.35
CA VAL A 67 14.00 0.44 -11.41
C VAL A 67 14.56 -0.35 -10.23
N ASP A 68 13.75 -0.70 -9.23
CA ASP A 68 14.25 -1.24 -7.96
C ASP A 68 13.71 -2.64 -7.63
N VAL A 69 14.36 -3.65 -8.21
CA VAL A 69 14.06 -5.07 -7.96
C VAL A 69 14.46 -5.50 -6.54
N GLU A 70 15.46 -4.84 -5.93
CA GLU A 70 15.88 -5.14 -4.56
C GLU A 70 14.84 -4.69 -3.53
N THR A 71 14.19 -3.56 -3.77
CA THR A 71 13.08 -3.09 -2.91
C THR A 71 11.92 -4.07 -2.85
N ARG A 72 11.58 -4.72 -3.97
CA ARG A 72 10.58 -5.79 -3.95
C ARG A 72 11.00 -6.95 -3.04
N ARG A 73 12.23 -7.45 -3.19
CA ARG A 73 12.75 -8.55 -2.37
C ARG A 73 12.78 -8.21 -0.89
N ARG A 74 13.18 -6.98 -0.54
CA ARG A 74 13.20 -6.50 0.84
C ARG A 74 11.78 -6.41 1.43
N ALA A 75 10.82 -5.90 0.67
CA ALA A 75 9.43 -5.81 1.12
C ALA A 75 8.80 -7.20 1.31
N GLU A 76 9.03 -8.13 0.39
CA GLU A 76 8.58 -9.53 0.55
C GLU A 76 9.23 -10.18 1.78
N ALA A 77 10.51 -9.92 2.06
CA ALA A 77 11.22 -10.46 3.22
C ALA A 77 10.72 -9.92 4.58
N VAL A 78 10.22 -8.68 4.61
CA VAL A 78 9.58 -8.06 5.78
C VAL A 78 8.15 -8.58 6.00
N GLY A 79 7.57 -9.26 4.99
CA GLY A 79 6.27 -9.91 5.09
C GLY A 79 5.11 -9.10 4.53
N PHE A 80 5.36 -8.21 3.55
CA PHE A 80 4.28 -7.58 2.81
C PHE A 80 3.38 -8.63 2.13
N ASP A 81 2.06 -8.47 2.24
CA ASP A 81 1.11 -9.40 1.60
C ASP A 81 1.17 -9.29 0.07
N MET A 82 1.38 -8.08 -0.46
CA MET A 82 1.54 -7.86 -1.89
C MET A 82 2.46 -6.68 -2.18
N VAL A 83 3.32 -6.84 -3.20
CA VAL A 83 4.21 -5.78 -3.67
C VAL A 83 4.12 -5.66 -5.20
N VAL A 84 3.89 -4.45 -5.71
CA VAL A 84 3.66 -4.21 -7.14
C VAL A 84 4.48 -3.02 -7.68
N PRO A 85 4.84 -3.01 -8.98
CA PRO A 85 5.41 -1.81 -9.59
C PRO A 85 4.39 -0.66 -9.56
N ARG A 86 4.87 0.58 -9.40
CA ARG A 86 4.06 1.80 -9.41
C ARG A 86 3.19 1.95 -10.67
N SER A 87 3.70 1.52 -11.83
CA SER A 87 2.94 1.54 -13.09
C SER A 87 1.73 0.59 -13.05
N ARG A 88 1.84 -0.53 -12.34
CA ARG A 88 0.74 -1.46 -12.11
C ARG A 88 -0.25 -0.88 -11.10
N MET A 89 0.24 -0.30 -10.01
CA MET A 89 -0.60 0.43 -9.05
C MET A 89 -1.44 1.50 -9.75
N ALA A 90 -0.83 2.30 -10.64
CA ALA A 90 -1.54 3.35 -11.37
C ALA A 90 -2.68 2.84 -12.29
N ARG A 91 -2.59 1.61 -12.80
CA ARG A 91 -3.55 1.04 -13.77
C ARG A 91 -4.57 0.09 -13.14
N GLU A 92 -4.17 -0.64 -12.12
CA GLU A 92 -4.89 -1.79 -11.57
C GLU A 92 -5.15 -1.66 -10.06
N MET A 93 -5.06 -0.46 -9.49
CA MET A 93 -5.20 -0.22 -8.04
C MET A 93 -6.39 -0.95 -7.42
N ILE A 94 -7.59 -0.75 -7.98
CA ILE A 94 -8.82 -1.34 -7.43
C ILE A 94 -8.82 -2.87 -7.54
N PRO A 95 -8.59 -3.49 -8.72
CA PRO A 95 -8.45 -4.94 -8.83
C PRO A 95 -7.37 -5.56 -7.92
N ILE A 96 -6.25 -4.85 -7.71
CA ILE A 96 -5.17 -5.29 -6.81
C ILE A 96 -5.67 -5.35 -5.37
N VAL A 97 -6.31 -4.27 -4.91
CA VAL A 97 -6.84 -4.16 -3.55
C VAL A 97 -7.93 -5.20 -3.32
N GLU A 98 -8.86 -5.36 -4.26
CA GLU A 98 -9.92 -6.37 -4.17
C GLU A 98 -9.36 -7.80 -4.05
N ARG A 99 -8.40 -8.16 -4.90
CA ARG A 99 -7.73 -9.48 -4.83
C ARG A 99 -7.03 -9.68 -3.49
N LEU A 100 -6.31 -8.67 -3.01
CA LEU A 100 -5.59 -8.74 -1.75
C LEU A 100 -6.57 -9.01 -0.59
N MET A 101 -7.67 -8.26 -0.54
CA MET A 101 -8.67 -8.41 0.53
C MET A 101 -9.48 -9.71 0.42
N ALA A 102 -9.73 -10.22 -0.79
CA ALA A 102 -10.43 -11.48 -1.01
C ALA A 102 -9.63 -12.72 -0.56
N THR A 103 -8.31 -12.60 -0.40
CA THR A 103 -7.43 -13.71 0.03
C THR A 103 -7.46 -13.93 1.56
N ALA A 104 -8.22 -13.10 2.30
CA ALA A 104 -8.48 -13.30 3.71
C ALA A 104 -9.57 -14.36 3.94
N ALA A 105 -9.18 -15.64 3.93
CA ALA A 105 -9.95 -16.77 4.42
C ALA A 105 -9.13 -17.56 5.44
#